data_AF-A0A1V5K1F5-F1
#
_entry.id   AF-A0A1V5K1F5-F1
#
_cell.length_a   1.000
_cell.length_b   1.000
_cell.length_c   1.000
_cell.angle_alpha   90.00
_cell.angle_beta   90.00
_cell.angle_gamma   90.00
#
_symmetry.space_group_name_H-M   'P 1'
#
loop_
_entity.id
_entity.type
_entity.pdbx_description
1 polymer ?
#
loop_
_entity_poly.entity_id
_entity_poly.type
_entity_poly.pdbx_seq_one_letter_code
_entity_poly.pdbx_strand_id
1 'polypeptide(L)'
;MRKVLCTVPLILVLLLVSCGKKEPGPVGSVGKKVSQAVTASSRAEKGGDPLKDYKVPYLNDEKMVHFLDSLKESKNPFEILFKANSMSGLSQIRNEVEKFNDYAKKYGFQGYEDYMAVWGRITVAEIVVAAEKMKEGTIKMLEGLKKSAEEGLKRPNLSSEERKDLEQQIAENTKSIEEMKDPGEQSISKEDMAVYLKYKDQIEEAVKKYKK
;
A
#
# COMPACT_ATOMS: atom_id res chain seq x y z
N MET A 1 18.58 43.15 -15.51
CA MET A 1 18.37 42.34 -14.29
C MET A 1 17.39 41.21 -14.63
N ARG A 2 17.88 39.97 -14.66
CA ARG A 2 17.14 38.79 -15.15
C ARG A 2 16.20 38.27 -14.05
N LYS A 3 14.91 38.15 -14.36
CA LYS A 3 13.91 37.45 -13.54
C LYS A 3 14.14 35.94 -13.69
N VAL A 4 14.34 35.24 -12.58
CA VAL A 4 14.41 33.77 -12.52
C VAL A 4 13.02 33.27 -12.12
N LEU A 5 12.29 32.67 -13.07
CA LEU A 5 11.11 31.87 -12.77
C LEU A 5 11.60 30.52 -12.21
N CYS A 6 11.28 30.22 -10.96
CA CYS A 6 11.37 28.87 -10.42
C CYS A 6 10.12 28.07 -10.86
N THR A 7 10.27 27.26 -11.90
CA THR A 7 9.32 26.22 -12.27
C THR A 7 9.48 25.03 -11.33
N VAL A 8 8.48 24.76 -10.50
CA VAL A 8 8.32 23.50 -9.74
C VAL A 8 7.64 22.48 -10.64
N PRO A 9 8.22 21.30 -10.92
CA PRO A 9 7.53 20.27 -11.68
C PRO A 9 6.56 19.51 -10.77
N LEU A 10 5.27 19.79 -10.95
CA LEU A 10 4.15 19.03 -10.41
C LEU A 10 4.07 17.69 -11.18
N ILE A 11 4.63 16.62 -10.62
CA ILE A 11 4.51 15.27 -11.19
C ILE A 11 3.13 14.71 -10.82
N LEU A 12 2.16 14.97 -11.70
CA LEU A 12 0.83 14.39 -11.68
C LEU A 12 0.87 13.09 -12.51
N VAL A 13 1.02 11.93 -11.86
CA VAL A 13 0.90 10.64 -12.58
C VAL A 13 -0.57 10.28 -12.71
N LEU A 14 -1.11 10.62 -13.89
CA LEU A 14 -2.30 10.04 -14.49
C LEU A 14 -2.09 8.53 -14.73
N LEU A 15 -2.91 7.70 -14.09
CA LEU A 15 -3.15 6.32 -14.53
C LEU A 15 -4.59 6.17 -15.05
N LEU A 16 -4.71 6.47 -16.34
CA LEU A 16 -5.41 5.69 -17.37
C LEU A 16 -6.58 4.81 -16.90
N VAL A 17 -7.78 5.40 -16.90
CA VAL A 17 -9.04 4.68 -17.12
C VAL A 17 -9.08 4.26 -18.58
N SER A 18 -8.61 3.05 -18.88
CA SER A 18 -8.81 2.44 -20.21
C SER A 18 -10.14 1.70 -20.22
N CYS A 19 -11.20 2.44 -20.52
CA CYS A 19 -12.52 1.90 -20.84
C CYS A 19 -12.52 1.45 -22.31
N GLY A 20 -12.18 0.18 -22.56
CA GLY A 20 -12.21 -0.45 -23.89
C GLY A 20 -13.51 -1.24 -24.10
N LYS A 21 -14.31 -0.81 -25.07
CA LYS A 21 -15.60 -1.40 -25.50
C LYS A 21 -15.48 -2.90 -25.86
N LYS A 22 -16.45 -3.70 -25.41
CA LYS A 22 -16.72 -5.06 -25.91
C LYS A 22 -17.63 -5.00 -27.14
N GLU A 23 -17.27 -5.71 -28.21
CA GLU A 23 -18.21 -6.24 -29.19
C GLU A 23 -18.07 -7.77 -29.27
N PRO A 24 -19.14 -8.52 -29.63
CA PRO A 24 -19.20 -9.97 -29.44
C PRO A 24 -19.06 -10.80 -30.73
N GLY A 25 -18.47 -11.99 -30.58
CA GLY A 25 -18.70 -13.18 -31.41
C GLY A 25 -17.44 -13.80 -32.06
N PRO A 26 -17.49 -15.07 -32.57
CA PRO A 26 -18.30 -16.20 -32.15
C PRO A 26 -17.47 -17.49 -31.89
N VAL A 27 -18.21 -18.50 -31.41
CA VAL A 27 -17.93 -19.90 -31.09
C VAL A 27 -16.90 -20.63 -31.99
N GLY A 28 -15.97 -21.35 -31.35
CA GLY A 28 -15.13 -22.40 -31.95
C GLY A 28 -14.69 -23.41 -30.89
N SER A 29 -15.44 -24.51 -30.79
CA SER A 29 -15.17 -25.69 -29.95
C SER A 29 -14.02 -26.53 -30.53
N VAL A 30 -13.20 -27.17 -29.67
CA VAL A 30 -12.92 -28.63 -29.63
C VAL A 30 -11.66 -28.95 -28.81
N GLY A 31 -11.87 -29.65 -27.67
CA GLY A 31 -11.02 -30.73 -27.11
C GLY A 31 -9.70 -30.35 -26.41
N LYS A 32 -9.27 -30.93 -25.29
CA LYS A 32 -9.77 -32.06 -24.49
C LYS A 32 -8.98 -32.08 -23.16
N LYS A 33 -9.69 -31.93 -22.05
CA LYS A 33 -9.49 -32.48 -20.69
C LYS A 33 -8.06 -32.86 -20.23
N VAL A 34 -7.54 -32.10 -19.26
CA VAL A 34 -6.98 -32.68 -18.03
C VAL A 34 -7.75 -32.07 -16.86
N SER A 35 -8.78 -32.78 -16.44
CA SER A 35 -9.46 -32.55 -15.18
C SER A 35 -8.55 -33.06 -14.07
N GLN A 36 -7.92 -32.15 -13.34
CA GLN A 36 -7.56 -32.44 -11.96
C GLN A 36 -8.14 -31.31 -11.11
N ALA A 37 -9.31 -31.62 -10.56
CA ALA A 37 -9.95 -30.83 -9.53
C ALA A 37 -8.97 -30.69 -8.38
N VAL A 38 -8.35 -29.52 -8.27
CA VAL A 38 -7.77 -29.07 -7.01
C VAL A 38 -8.97 -28.86 -6.11
N THR A 39 -9.16 -29.81 -5.21
CA THR A 39 -10.13 -29.75 -4.12
C THR A 39 -9.90 -28.45 -3.37
N ALA A 40 -10.72 -27.45 -3.71
CA ALA A 40 -11.03 -26.33 -2.85
C ALA A 40 -11.62 -26.92 -1.56
N SER A 41 -10.77 -27.12 -0.55
CA SER A 41 -11.24 -27.45 0.78
C SER A 41 -10.18 -27.08 1.81
N SER A 42 -10.14 -25.80 2.15
CA SER A 42 -10.69 -25.33 3.42
C SER A 42 -10.43 -23.83 3.57
N ARG A 43 -11.50 -23.12 3.97
CA ARG A 43 -11.49 -21.73 4.47
C ARG A 43 -11.55 -20.57 3.47
N ALA A 44 -12.51 -20.64 2.56
CA ALA A 44 -13.31 -19.45 2.20
C ALA A 44 -14.60 -19.47 3.04
N GLU A 45 -14.46 -19.47 4.37
CA GLU A 45 -15.62 -19.30 5.24
C GLU A 45 -15.93 -17.79 5.32
N LYS A 46 -16.74 -17.34 4.35
CA LYS A 46 -17.30 -15.99 4.17
C LYS A 46 -16.30 -14.92 3.67
N GLY A 47 -16.21 -14.76 2.35
CA GLY A 47 -15.86 -13.47 1.73
C GLY A 47 -14.55 -13.42 0.94
N GLY A 48 -14.56 -12.60 -0.11
CA GLY A 48 -13.41 -12.01 -0.81
C GLY A 48 -12.43 -12.94 -1.52
N ASP A 49 -11.99 -12.57 -2.74
CA ASP A 49 -10.73 -13.08 -3.28
C ASP A 49 -9.59 -12.41 -2.49
N PRO A 50 -8.75 -13.13 -1.74
CA PRO A 50 -7.78 -12.53 -0.84
C PRO A 50 -6.67 -11.75 -1.55
N LEU A 51 -6.50 -11.93 -2.86
CA LEU A 51 -5.61 -11.13 -3.70
C LEU A 51 -6.21 -9.79 -4.12
N LYS A 52 -7.53 -9.62 -4.01
CA LYS A 52 -8.28 -8.47 -4.54
C LYS A 52 -9.09 -7.72 -3.49
N ASP A 53 -9.54 -8.40 -2.45
CA ASP A 53 -10.43 -7.86 -1.43
C ASP A 53 -9.73 -7.75 -0.07
N TYR A 54 -9.00 -6.65 0.08
CA TYR A 54 -8.24 -6.34 1.30
C TYR A 54 -9.12 -5.99 2.51
N LYS A 55 -10.43 -5.76 2.30
CA LYS A 55 -11.36 -5.42 3.38
C LYS A 55 -11.85 -6.64 4.16
N VAL A 56 -11.70 -7.84 3.60
CA VAL A 56 -11.99 -9.10 4.29
C VAL A 56 -10.73 -9.58 5.03
N PRO A 57 -10.81 -9.92 6.33
CA PRO A 57 -9.68 -10.47 7.09
C PRO A 57 -9.09 -11.73 6.47
N TYR A 58 -7.76 -11.85 6.47
CA TYR A 58 -7.06 -13.01 5.90
C TYR A 58 -5.74 -13.34 6.60
N LEU A 59 -5.01 -12.33 7.06
CA LEU A 59 -3.81 -12.50 7.88
C LEU A 59 -4.19 -13.10 9.23
N ASN A 60 -3.31 -13.96 9.72
CA ASN A 60 -3.37 -14.53 11.06
C ASN A 60 -1.95 -14.89 11.51
N ASP A 61 -1.80 -15.25 12.79
CA ASP A 61 -0.51 -15.58 13.38
C ASP A 61 0.24 -16.69 12.63
N GLU A 62 -0.45 -17.76 12.22
CA GLU A 62 0.14 -18.88 11.49
C GLU A 62 0.75 -18.41 10.16
N LYS A 63 -0.02 -17.66 9.36
CA LYS A 63 0.45 -17.09 8.09
C LYS A 63 1.63 -16.14 8.26
N MET A 64 1.66 -15.36 9.34
CA MET A 64 2.78 -14.47 9.64
C MET A 64 4.05 -15.24 10.01
N VAL A 65 3.92 -16.30 10.82
CA VAL A 65 5.05 -17.17 11.18
C VAL A 65 5.61 -17.85 9.93
N HIS A 66 4.75 -18.46 9.11
CA HIS A 66 5.15 -19.05 7.82
C HIS A 66 5.84 -18.05 6.90
N PHE A 67 5.32 -16.83 6.82
CA PHE A 67 5.92 -15.76 6.03
C PHE A 67 7.32 -15.40 6.55
N LEU A 68 7.48 -15.15 7.85
CA LEU A 68 8.78 -14.82 8.45
C LEU A 68 9.79 -15.96 8.30
N ASP A 69 9.36 -17.20 8.46
CA ASP A 69 10.22 -18.37 8.25
C ASP A 69 10.70 -18.46 6.80
N SER A 70 9.81 -18.19 5.85
CA SER A 70 10.16 -18.13 4.43
C SER A 70 11.19 -17.04 4.11
N LEU A 71 11.27 -15.98 4.92
CA LEU A 71 12.25 -14.92 4.72
C LEU A 71 13.64 -15.28 5.26
N LYS A 72 13.80 -16.34 6.05
CA LYS A 72 15.11 -16.73 6.64
C LYS A 72 16.06 -17.33 5.62
N GLU A 73 15.55 -17.97 4.57
CA GLU A 73 16.36 -18.63 3.54
C GLU A 73 17.36 -17.71 2.86
N SER A 74 18.52 -18.27 2.51
CA SER A 74 19.54 -17.55 1.74
C SER A 74 19.12 -17.34 0.28
N LYS A 75 18.27 -18.23 -0.26
CA LYS A 75 17.75 -18.17 -1.64
C LYS A 75 16.22 -18.21 -1.60
N ASN A 76 15.60 -17.04 -1.53
CA ASN A 76 14.15 -16.88 -1.61
C ASN A 76 13.76 -16.46 -3.03
N PRO A 77 13.01 -17.25 -3.81
CA PRO A 77 12.58 -16.85 -5.15
C PRO A 77 11.68 -15.61 -5.13
N PHE A 78 10.97 -15.36 -4.02
CA PHE A 78 10.16 -14.15 -3.81
C PHE A 78 10.99 -12.93 -3.42
N GLU A 79 12.33 -13.00 -3.35
CA GLU A 79 13.17 -11.84 -3.05
C GLU A 79 12.91 -10.64 -3.97
N ILE A 80 12.46 -10.92 -5.19
CA ILE A 80 12.18 -9.92 -6.22
C ILE A 80 11.03 -8.97 -5.82
N LEU A 81 10.14 -9.41 -4.95
CA LEU A 81 9.04 -8.59 -4.44
C LEU A 81 9.53 -7.44 -3.54
N PHE A 82 10.72 -7.56 -2.96
CA PHE A 82 11.27 -6.59 -2.02
C PHE A 82 12.25 -5.59 -2.65
N LYS A 83 12.52 -5.72 -3.96
CA LYS A 83 13.43 -4.83 -4.71
C LYS A 83 12.66 -3.63 -5.28
N ALA A 84 13.33 -2.47 -5.37
CA ALA A 84 12.72 -1.19 -5.78
C ALA A 84 12.09 -1.16 -7.19
N ASN A 85 12.40 -2.14 -8.06
CA ASN A 85 11.84 -2.27 -9.42
C ASN A 85 10.94 -3.52 -9.59
N SER A 86 10.21 -3.91 -8.54
CA SER A 86 9.41 -5.15 -8.46
C SER A 86 8.38 -5.38 -9.58
N MET A 87 7.99 -4.33 -10.31
CA MET A 87 7.06 -4.42 -11.46
C MET A 87 7.57 -5.36 -12.58
N SER A 88 8.89 -5.45 -12.82
CA SER A 88 9.45 -6.42 -13.77
C SER A 88 9.44 -7.85 -13.23
N GLY A 89 9.49 -8.02 -11.90
CA GLY A 89 9.52 -9.31 -11.23
C GLY A 89 8.23 -10.10 -11.26
N LEU A 90 7.08 -9.44 -11.37
CA LEU A 90 5.79 -10.12 -11.50
C LEU A 90 5.71 -10.95 -12.79
N SER A 91 6.41 -10.53 -13.85
CA SER A 91 6.51 -11.31 -15.09
C SER A 91 7.32 -12.59 -14.92
N GLN A 92 8.36 -12.58 -14.07
CA GLN A 92 9.18 -13.76 -13.79
C GLN A 92 8.40 -14.78 -12.96
N ILE A 93 7.55 -14.32 -12.03
CA ILE A 93 6.66 -15.21 -11.26
C ILE A 93 5.74 -15.99 -12.19
N ARG A 94 5.16 -15.34 -13.20
CA ARG A 94 4.28 -15.99 -14.18
C ARG A 94 5.01 -17.03 -15.03
N ASN A 95 6.30 -16.85 -15.30
CA ASN A 95 7.08 -17.75 -16.15
C ASN A 95 7.69 -18.94 -15.37
N GLU A 96 7.82 -18.84 -14.04
CA GLU A 96 8.42 -19.87 -13.18
C GLU A 96 7.46 -20.34 -12.08
N VAL A 97 6.15 -20.40 -12.36
CA VAL A 97 5.09 -20.65 -11.36
C VAL A 97 5.36 -21.87 -10.45
N GLU A 98 5.88 -22.97 -11.00
CA GLU A 98 6.18 -24.19 -10.24
C GLU A 98 7.21 -23.94 -9.13
N LYS A 99 8.30 -23.23 -9.43
CA LYS A 99 9.35 -22.87 -8.46
C LYS A 99 8.78 -22.06 -7.30
N PHE A 100 7.91 -21.09 -7.59
CA PHE A 100 7.27 -20.27 -6.57
C PHE A 100 6.24 -21.07 -5.76
N ASN A 101 5.50 -21.97 -6.40
CA ASN A 101 4.58 -22.88 -5.73
C ASN A 101 5.29 -23.81 -4.76
N ASP A 102 6.37 -24.45 -5.19
CA ASP A 102 7.14 -25.39 -4.38
C ASP A 102 7.74 -24.69 -3.17
N TYR A 103 8.28 -23.49 -3.38
CA TYR A 103 8.77 -22.66 -2.29
C TYR A 103 7.67 -22.29 -1.29
N ALA A 104 6.52 -21.81 -1.77
CA ALA A 104 5.40 -21.46 -0.90
C ALA A 104 4.91 -22.67 -0.09
N LYS A 105 4.74 -23.82 -0.75
CA LYS A 105 4.31 -25.06 -0.08
C LYS A 105 5.30 -25.56 0.97
N LYS A 106 6.62 -25.42 0.72
CA LYS A 106 7.66 -25.74 1.71
C LYS A 106 7.45 -25.01 3.04
N TYR A 107 6.86 -23.82 3.02
CA TYR A 107 6.58 -23.00 4.21
C TYR A 107 5.14 -23.07 4.70
N GLY A 108 4.35 -24.05 4.25
CA GLY A 108 2.99 -24.25 4.75
C GLY A 108 1.92 -23.37 4.11
N PHE A 109 2.24 -22.67 3.01
CA PHE A 109 1.23 -22.00 2.18
C PHE A 109 0.55 -22.99 1.23
N GLN A 110 -0.69 -22.73 0.82
CA GLN A 110 -1.39 -23.58 -0.16
C GLN A 110 -0.71 -23.58 -1.55
N GLY A 111 -0.05 -22.48 -1.88
CA GLY A 111 0.68 -22.25 -3.14
C GLY A 111 1.18 -20.81 -3.22
N TYR A 112 1.73 -20.44 -4.38
CA TYR A 112 2.30 -19.10 -4.56
C TYR A 112 1.25 -17.99 -4.41
N GLU A 113 -0.02 -18.25 -4.75
CA GLU A 113 -1.11 -17.26 -4.62
C GLU A 113 -1.44 -16.93 -3.16
N ASP A 114 -1.44 -17.93 -2.27
CA ASP A 114 -1.63 -17.73 -0.82
C ASP A 114 -0.47 -16.92 -0.24
N TYR A 115 0.77 -17.24 -0.65
CA TYR A 115 1.93 -16.43 -0.30
C TYR A 115 1.80 -14.98 -0.78
N MET A 116 1.39 -14.77 -2.03
CA MET A 116 1.20 -13.44 -2.62
C MET A 116 0.09 -12.64 -1.92
N ALA A 117 -0.98 -13.30 -1.48
CA ALA A 117 -2.05 -12.65 -0.71
C ALA A 117 -1.55 -12.15 0.65
N VAL A 118 -0.74 -12.96 1.34
CA VAL A 118 -0.09 -12.54 2.61
C VAL A 118 0.87 -11.38 2.37
N TRP A 119 1.77 -11.49 1.40
CA TRP A 119 2.70 -10.42 1.06
C TRP A 119 1.97 -9.12 0.66
N GLY A 120 0.91 -9.22 -0.15
CA GLY A 120 0.13 -8.07 -0.60
C GLY A 120 -0.52 -7.33 0.56
N ARG A 121 -1.11 -8.06 1.53
CA ARG A 121 -1.72 -7.46 2.72
C ARG A 121 -0.70 -6.78 3.63
N ILE A 122 0.47 -7.41 3.83
CA ILE A 122 1.58 -6.79 4.57
C ILE A 122 1.99 -5.49 3.89
N THR A 123 2.15 -5.50 2.57
CA THR A 123 2.55 -4.32 1.78
C THR A 123 1.51 -3.19 1.86
N VAL A 124 0.21 -3.51 1.73
CA VAL A 124 -0.85 -2.52 1.89
C VAL A 124 -0.87 -1.96 3.31
N ALA A 125 -0.70 -2.79 4.33
CA ALA A 125 -0.66 -2.35 5.72
C ALA A 125 0.56 -1.44 6.00
N GLU A 126 1.74 -1.77 5.45
CA GLU A 126 2.93 -0.92 5.46
C GLU A 126 2.65 0.47 4.86
N ILE A 127 2.01 0.51 3.68
CA ILE A 127 1.64 1.76 3.00
C ILE A 127 0.67 2.59 3.85
N VAL A 128 -0.35 1.96 4.44
CA VAL A 128 -1.32 2.65 5.31
C VAL A 128 -0.63 3.26 6.53
N VAL A 129 0.24 2.52 7.21
CA VAL A 129 1.00 3.05 8.35
C VAL A 129 1.95 4.18 7.94
N ALA A 130 2.61 4.07 6.78
CA ALA A 130 3.46 5.13 6.27
C ALA A 130 2.65 6.39 5.91
N ALA A 131 1.48 6.23 5.28
CA ALA A 131 0.58 7.31 4.93
C ALA A 131 0.05 8.03 6.18
N GLU A 132 -0.35 7.30 7.22
CA GLU A 132 -0.76 7.87 8.51
C GLU A 132 0.38 8.69 9.15
N LYS A 133 1.61 8.16 9.14
CA LYS A 133 2.78 8.89 9.67
C LYS A 133 3.08 10.17 8.88
N MET A 134 2.94 10.13 7.55
CA MET A 134 3.09 11.33 6.71
C MET A 134 1.99 12.35 7.01
N LYS A 135 0.74 11.89 7.15
CA LYS A 135 -0.41 12.72 7.52
C LYS A 135 -0.20 13.42 8.84
N GLU A 136 0.23 12.70 9.88
CA GLU A 136 0.58 13.28 11.19
C GLU A 136 1.70 14.33 11.09
N GLY A 137 2.73 14.07 10.28
CA GLY A 137 3.82 15.02 10.02
C GLY A 137 3.32 16.31 9.37
N THR A 138 2.46 16.19 8.36
CA THR A 138 1.85 17.33 7.67
C THR A 138 0.93 18.12 8.60
N ILE A 139 0.11 17.45 9.42
CA ILE A 139 -0.73 18.13 10.43
C ILE A 139 0.14 18.96 11.39
N LYS A 140 1.23 18.39 11.92
CA LYS A 140 2.15 19.11 12.82
C LYS A 140 2.79 20.33 12.15
N MET A 141 3.15 20.21 10.87
CA MET A 141 3.67 21.34 10.08
C MET A 141 2.62 22.45 9.96
N LEU A 142 1.38 22.12 9.61
CA LEU A 142 0.28 23.08 9.49
C LEU A 142 -0.07 23.74 10.82
N GLU A 143 -0.06 22.99 11.93
CA GLU A 143 -0.24 23.52 13.28
C GLU A 143 0.87 24.52 13.64
N GLY A 144 2.11 24.25 13.24
CA GLY A 144 3.23 25.19 13.37
C GLY A 144 3.05 26.47 12.55
N LEU A 145 2.63 26.36 11.29
CA LEU A 145 2.35 27.51 10.42
C LEU A 145 1.20 28.36 10.96
N LYS A 146 0.11 27.73 11.39
CA LYS A 146 -1.03 28.39 12.03
C LYS A 146 -0.59 29.17 13.27
N LYS A 147 0.19 28.56 14.16
CA LYS A 147 0.72 29.23 15.36
C LYS A 147 1.60 30.43 15.01
N SER A 148 2.48 30.28 14.01
CA SER A 148 3.33 31.40 13.55
C SER A 148 2.49 32.57 13.02
N ALA A 149 1.40 32.30 12.31
CA ALA A 149 0.49 33.34 11.82
C ALA A 149 -0.28 34.02 12.97
N GLU A 150 -0.76 33.24 13.95
CA GLU A 150 -1.41 33.74 15.17
C GLU A 150 -0.46 34.64 16.00
N GLU A 151 0.82 34.30 16.08
CA GLU A 151 1.84 35.15 16.70
C GLU A 151 2.11 36.40 15.86
N GLY A 152 2.14 36.27 14.54
CA GLY A 152 2.27 37.37 13.59
C GLY A 152 1.19 38.45 13.76
N LEU A 153 -0.06 38.04 14.05
CA LEU A 153 -1.20 38.93 14.29
C LEU A 153 -1.10 39.77 15.56
N LYS A 154 -0.23 39.40 16.50
CA LYS A 154 0.03 40.15 17.75
C LYS A 154 0.94 41.35 17.53
N ARG A 155 1.57 41.48 16.35
CA ARG A 155 2.46 42.60 16.05
C ARG A 155 1.65 43.90 15.97
N PRO A 156 2.09 44.99 16.65
CA PRO A 156 1.29 46.20 16.78
C PRO A 156 1.17 47.02 15.49
N ASN A 157 2.10 46.86 14.54
CA ASN A 157 2.22 47.72 13.34
C ASN A 157 1.90 46.98 12.03
N LEU A 158 0.91 46.09 12.04
CA LEU A 158 0.46 45.41 10.82
C LEU A 158 -0.37 46.35 9.96
N SER A 159 -0.09 46.38 8.66
CA SER A 159 -1.01 46.93 7.67
C SER A 159 -2.30 46.11 7.59
N SER A 160 -3.35 46.69 7.00
CA SER A 160 -4.62 45.99 6.77
C SER A 160 -4.45 44.77 5.85
N GLU A 161 -3.51 44.84 4.91
CA GLU A 161 -3.23 43.75 3.96
C GLU A 161 -2.50 42.60 4.68
N GLU A 162 -1.43 42.90 5.43
CA GLU A 162 -0.72 41.87 6.21
C GLU A 162 -1.61 41.19 7.25
N ARG A 163 -2.52 41.94 7.89
CA ARG A 163 -3.49 41.36 8.82
C ARG A 163 -4.42 40.37 8.11
N LYS A 164 -4.96 40.76 6.96
CA LYS A 164 -5.85 39.92 6.16
C LYS A 164 -5.15 38.65 5.68
N ASP A 165 -3.91 38.76 5.23
CA ASP A 165 -3.11 37.60 4.77
C ASP A 165 -2.87 36.59 5.90
N LEU A 166 -2.54 37.07 7.11
CA LEU A 166 -2.35 36.22 8.28
C LEU A 166 -3.67 35.54 8.72
N GLU A 167 -4.78 36.28 8.73
CA GLU A 167 -6.10 35.73 9.03
C GLU A 167 -6.52 34.66 8.01
N GLN A 168 -6.28 34.91 6.72
CA GLN A 168 -6.53 33.93 5.66
C GLN A 168 -5.66 32.68 5.84
N GLN A 169 -4.37 32.84 6.13
CA GLN A 169 -3.47 31.72 6.36
C GLN A 169 -3.91 30.86 7.56
N ILE A 170 -4.40 31.47 8.64
CA ILE A 170 -4.96 30.74 9.79
C ILE A 170 -6.20 29.94 9.37
N ALA A 171 -7.10 30.55 8.60
CA ALA A 171 -8.33 29.89 8.15
C ALA A 171 -8.03 28.70 7.22
N GLU A 172 -7.13 28.88 6.24
CA GLU A 172 -6.72 27.82 5.31
C GLU A 172 -6.02 26.67 6.03
N ASN A 173 -5.05 26.95 6.91
CA ASN A 173 -4.38 25.92 7.67
C ASN A 173 -5.34 25.16 8.60
N THR A 174 -6.29 25.86 9.23
CA THR A 174 -7.32 25.24 10.09
C THR A 174 -8.16 24.26 9.28
N LYS A 175 -8.66 24.69 8.13
CA LYS A 175 -9.46 23.85 7.23
C LYS A 175 -8.68 22.62 6.77
N SER A 176 -7.43 22.77 6.32
CA SER A 176 -6.60 21.64 5.89
C SER A 176 -6.29 20.66 7.02
N ILE A 177 -6.09 21.13 8.26
CA ILE A 177 -5.91 20.26 9.42
C ILE A 177 -7.18 19.43 9.68
N GLU A 178 -8.36 20.05 9.62
CA GLU A 178 -9.65 19.37 9.84
C GLU A 178 -9.90 18.31 8.76
N GLU A 179 -9.68 18.65 7.49
CA GLU A 179 -9.82 17.72 6.36
C GLU A 179 -8.87 16.51 6.50
N MET A 180 -7.63 16.71 6.95
CA MET A 180 -6.67 15.62 7.16
C MET A 180 -6.95 14.77 8.41
N LYS A 181 -7.71 15.29 9.38
CA LYS A 181 -8.12 14.53 10.58
C LYS A 181 -9.28 13.59 10.32
N ASP A 182 -9.99 13.73 9.19
CA ASP A 182 -11.01 12.77 8.78
C ASP A 182 -10.35 11.39 8.54
N PRO A 183 -10.78 10.33 9.26
CA PRO A 183 -10.16 9.02 9.17
C PRO A 183 -10.32 8.34 7.80
N GLY A 184 -11.20 8.81 6.92
CA GLY A 184 -11.41 8.23 5.59
C GLY A 184 -11.78 6.74 5.62
N GLU A 185 -11.89 6.12 4.45
CA GLU A 185 -12.09 4.67 4.35
C GLU A 185 -10.74 3.94 4.35
N GLN A 186 -10.55 2.99 5.27
CA GLN A 186 -9.35 2.17 5.31
C GLN A 186 -9.33 1.16 4.16
N SER A 187 -8.17 1.06 3.49
CA SER A 187 -7.96 0.15 2.35
C SER A 187 -7.76 -1.31 2.74
N ILE A 188 -7.63 -1.62 4.03
CA ILE A 188 -7.40 -2.96 4.57
C ILE A 188 -8.26 -3.19 5.82
N SER A 189 -8.62 -4.45 6.09
CA SER A 189 -9.36 -4.84 7.29
C SER A 189 -8.61 -4.46 8.57
N LYS A 190 -9.36 -4.19 9.65
CA LYS A 190 -8.79 -3.84 10.95
C LYS A 190 -8.06 -5.02 11.58
N GLU A 191 -8.56 -6.23 11.34
CA GLU A 191 -8.00 -7.49 11.81
C GLU A 191 -6.62 -7.74 11.20
N ASP A 192 -6.48 -7.56 9.87
CA ASP A 192 -5.18 -7.70 9.22
C ASP A 192 -4.20 -6.62 9.65
N MET A 193 -4.68 -5.39 9.83
CA MET A 193 -3.86 -4.31 10.37
C MET A 193 -3.34 -4.65 11.77
N ALA A 194 -4.19 -5.19 12.65
CA ALA A 194 -3.79 -5.61 13.99
C ALA A 194 -2.74 -6.73 13.96
N VAL A 195 -2.92 -7.73 13.09
CA VAL A 195 -1.92 -8.79 12.88
C VAL A 195 -0.62 -8.21 12.33
N TYR A 196 -0.66 -7.37 11.30
CA TYR A 196 0.53 -6.73 10.76
C TYR A 196 1.30 -5.93 11.83
N LEU A 197 0.62 -5.09 12.61
CA LEU A 197 1.24 -4.29 13.67
C LEU A 197 1.93 -5.15 14.73
N LYS A 198 1.38 -6.33 15.05
CA LYS A 198 2.00 -7.30 15.98
C LYS A 198 3.36 -7.82 15.48
N TYR A 199 3.53 -8.01 14.16
CA TYR A 199 4.75 -8.59 13.57
C TYR A 199 5.64 -7.57 12.86
N LYS A 200 5.24 -6.31 12.80
CA LYS A 200 5.89 -5.25 12.01
C LYS A 200 7.41 -5.23 12.17
N ASP A 201 7.92 -5.20 13.40
CA ASP A 201 9.36 -5.11 13.65
C ASP A 201 10.13 -6.35 13.16
N GLN A 202 9.50 -7.53 13.25
CA GLN A 202 10.09 -8.78 12.75
C GLN A 202 10.11 -8.83 11.22
N ILE A 203 9.06 -8.31 10.57
CA ILE A 203 8.99 -8.16 9.12
C ILE A 203 10.10 -7.20 8.67
N GLU A 204 10.17 -6.00 9.28
CA GLU A 204 11.16 -4.98 8.96
C GLU A 204 12.59 -5.52 9.07
N GLU A 205 12.90 -6.26 10.13
CA GLU A 205 14.21 -6.90 10.30
C GLU A 205 14.46 -7.98 9.22
N ALA A 206 13.49 -8.86 8.98
CA ALA A 206 13.64 -9.95 8.02
C ALA A 206 13.84 -9.46 6.57
N VAL A 207 13.22 -8.33 6.20
CA VAL A 207 13.31 -7.80 4.84
C VAL A 207 14.55 -6.95 4.57
N LYS A 208 15.28 -6.49 5.60
CA LYS A 208 16.48 -5.64 5.45
C LYS A 208 17.51 -6.23 4.49
N LYS A 209 17.69 -7.55 4.50
CA LYS A 209 18.68 -8.22 3.64
C LYS A 209 18.35 -8.15 2.14
N TYR A 210 17.09 -7.91 1.77
CA TYR A 210 16.63 -7.83 0.38
C TYR A 210 16.56 -6.40 -0.17
N LYS A 211 16.67 -5.37 0.69
CA LYS A 211 16.60 -3.94 0.33
C LYS A 211 17.97 -3.32 0.01
N LYS A 212 18.99 -4.15 -0.26
CA LYS A 212 20.35 -3.70 -0.60
C LYS A 212 20.51 -3.35 -2.07
#